data_AF-A0A355ERX9-F1
#
_entry.id   AF-A0A355ERX9-F1
#
_cell.length_a   1.000
_cell.length_b   1.000
_cell.length_c   1.000
_cell.angle_alpha   90.00
_cell.angle_beta   90.00
_cell.angle_gamma   90.00
#
_symmetry.space_group_name_H-M   'P 1'
#
loop_
_entity.id
_entity.type
_entity.pdbx_description
1 polymer ?
#
loop_
_entity_poly.entity_id
_entity_poly.type
_entity_poly.pdbx_seq_one_letter_code
_entity_poly.pdbx_strand_id
1 'polypeptide(L)'
;MLRDHRKLRFWVDLPPEVEIEIRADDRRLTGETGVVQGGRQLTVVIPPGAASVELQASSPRGGKAVWSLAISPRRESPGEVASLQARILLARGDYDAAQSFLVRAMGAHRASGSLLAEVDDAGALVWAQIQRRRFAAARQVLSSLRLPPEAPAEAAYYRSYYRGMLAEHTGDARSALAELEGAIGQVERVGKMKLQRWDAEQMLGRQLQALGRSREAALLFDRLRRAPPNDEKCPLSGMLSNYAWALLLAAEAGQHMGDPLPLLTEARQVAERAACPRPDERRLNDLLNVALAHLQAGRLPAARAAMSEARSLERFAQPLQRLWGLELAARLELAEDRPEAALRLYDRLETLAASLSAPDGLWRAAYGRARCHRALGRSGEALAALHEAETLLDAQSLEIPIQAGRDTFAAQREGATKLHLELLLATGRPDEALQVARRSRSRVLRQLARGDRLAQLTDPEQKAWDDALADYWTRRADLEAGAVDEWRLPADRLHRRRAAQAEATR
;
A
#
# COMPACT_ATOMS: atom_id res chain seq x y z
N MET A 1 22.38 28.40 5.62
CA MET A 1 21.12 28.09 4.91
C MET A 1 19.98 28.19 5.93
N LEU A 2 19.02 29.09 5.72
CA LEU A 2 17.95 29.34 6.68
C LEU A 2 16.74 28.45 6.36
N ARG A 3 16.35 27.56 7.28
CA ARG A 3 15.11 26.75 7.18
C ARG A 3 13.86 27.65 7.25
N ASP A 4 12.67 27.10 7.03
CA ASP A 4 11.37 27.78 6.86
C ASP A 4 10.99 28.85 7.90
N HIS A 5 11.66 28.90 9.05
CA HIS A 5 11.46 29.94 10.07
C HIS A 5 12.42 31.12 9.98
N ARG A 6 13.37 31.09 9.04
CA ARG A 6 14.44 32.08 8.84
C ARG A 6 15.14 32.51 10.14
N LYS A 7 15.21 31.60 11.13
CA LYS A 7 15.83 31.89 12.43
C LYS A 7 17.35 31.75 12.33
N LEU A 8 18.08 32.83 12.58
CA LEU A 8 19.52 32.78 12.84
C LEU A 8 19.77 32.80 14.36
N ARG A 9 20.65 31.92 14.82
CA ARG A 9 21.14 31.89 16.19
C ARG A 9 22.60 32.34 16.18
N PHE A 10 22.89 33.43 16.86
CA PHE A 10 24.25 33.90 17.10
C PHE A 10 24.65 33.55 18.53
N TRP A 11 25.90 33.17 18.73
CA TRP A 11 26.52 33.15 20.04
C TRP A 11 27.67 34.15 20.01
N VAL A 12 27.70 35.05 20.99
CA VAL A 12 28.69 36.12 21.09
C VAL A 12 29.25 36.16 22.50
N ASP A 13 30.56 36.12 22.58
CA ASP A 13 31.31 36.24 23.83
C ASP A 13 31.59 37.72 24.10
N LEU A 14 30.59 38.40 24.68
CA LEU A 14 30.66 39.83 24.97
C LEU A 14 30.14 40.09 26.40
N PRO A 15 30.79 40.99 27.16
CA PRO A 15 30.29 41.42 28.47
C PRO A 15 28.84 41.92 28.41
N PRO A 16 28.05 41.76 29.49
CA PRO A 16 26.64 42.14 29.50
C PRO A 16 26.40 43.63 29.23
N GLU A 17 27.36 44.49 29.54
CA GLU A 17 27.33 45.93 29.30
C GLU A 17 27.53 46.32 27.82
N VAL A 18 27.91 45.38 26.94
CA VAL A 18 28.03 45.64 25.50
C VAL A 18 26.65 45.58 24.85
N GLU A 19 26.23 46.68 24.23
CA GLU A 19 24.99 46.73 23.47
C GLU A 19 25.16 46.03 22.13
N ILE A 20 24.17 45.21 21.75
CA ILE A 20 24.19 44.46 20.50
C ILE A 20 22.96 44.85 19.70
N GLU A 21 23.19 45.32 18.48
CA GLU A 21 22.18 45.60 17.49
C GLU A 21 22.33 44.63 16.32
N ILE A 22 21.25 43.96 15.94
CA ILE A 22 21.22 43.10 14.75
C ILE A 22 20.38 43.82 13.70
N ARG A 23 20.89 43.91 12.47
CA ARG A 23 20.19 44.50 11.32
C ARG A 23 20.13 43.50 10.17
N ALA A 24 19.09 43.56 9.34
CA ALA A 24 19.03 42.87 8.05
C ALA A 24 18.65 43.89 6.98
N ASP A 25 19.50 44.08 5.97
CA ASP A 25 19.38 45.14 4.95
C ASP A 25 18.92 46.48 5.57
N ASP A 26 19.72 46.98 6.52
CA ASP A 26 19.47 48.20 7.31
C ASP A 26 18.30 48.18 8.30
N ARG A 27 17.45 47.15 8.32
CA ARG A 27 16.33 47.04 9.26
C ARG A 27 16.76 46.40 10.57
N ARG A 28 16.63 47.12 11.69
CA ARG A 28 16.87 46.57 13.03
C ARG A 28 15.93 45.39 13.30
N LEU A 29 16.51 44.27 13.72
CA LEU A 29 15.79 43.07 14.10
C LEU A 29 15.71 42.96 15.62
N THR A 30 14.53 42.59 16.10
CA THR A 30 14.32 42.21 17.50
C THR A 30 14.45 40.69 17.61
N GLY A 31 15.20 40.23 18.61
CA GLY A 31 15.43 38.80 18.83
C GLY A 31 15.35 38.43 20.31
N GLU A 32 15.14 37.15 20.56
CA GLU A 32 15.23 36.59 21.91
C GLU A 32 16.70 36.51 22.31
N THR A 33 17.03 37.00 23.51
CA THR A 33 18.39 36.95 24.07
C THR A 33 18.42 36.03 25.28
N GLY A 34 19.30 35.04 25.28
CA GLY A 34 19.56 34.17 26.43
C GLY A 34 21.04 34.21 26.83
N VAL A 35 21.35 33.97 28.10
CA VAL A 35 22.74 33.80 28.57
C VAL A 35 23.09 32.31 28.49
N VAL A 36 24.17 31.95 27.78
CA VAL A 36 24.62 30.56 27.61
C VAL A 36 26.15 30.51 27.71
N GLN A 37 26.66 29.76 28.69
CA GLN A 37 28.10 29.51 28.89
C GLN A 37 28.95 30.79 28.98
N GLY A 38 28.49 31.80 29.72
CA GLY A 38 29.21 33.06 29.89
C GLY A 38 29.06 34.07 28.74
N GLY A 39 28.53 33.64 27.59
CA GLY A 39 28.19 34.52 26.46
C GLY A 39 26.69 34.79 26.32
N ARG A 40 26.32 35.54 25.28
CA ARG A 40 24.93 35.82 24.90
C ARG A 40 24.55 35.03 23.65
N GLN A 41 23.42 34.34 23.70
CA GLN A 41 22.79 33.71 22.55
C GLN A 41 21.65 34.62 22.04
N LEU A 42 21.69 34.99 20.77
CA LEU A 42 20.72 35.86 20.13
C LEU A 42 19.98 35.06 19.06
N THR A 43 18.64 35.00 19.12
CA THR A 43 17.83 34.34 18.10
C THR A 43 16.96 35.37 17.40
N VAL A 44 17.20 35.60 16.11
CA VAL A 44 16.46 36.56 15.28
C VAL A 44 15.77 35.87 14.11
N VAL A 45 14.62 36.40 13.69
CA VAL A 45 13.93 35.99 12.46
C VAL A 45 14.35 36.94 11.34
N ILE A 46 14.94 36.38 10.29
CA ILE A 46 15.42 37.16 9.14
C ILE A 46 14.25 37.41 8.18
N PRO A 47 13.99 38.67 7.78
CA PRO A 47 12.94 38.99 6.83
C PRO A 47 13.08 38.25 5.49
N PRO A 48 11.96 37.92 4.81
CA PRO A 48 11.95 37.56 3.40
C PRO A 48 12.70 38.57 2.53
N GLY A 49 13.60 38.08 1.67
CA GLY A 49 14.38 38.92 0.75
C GLY A 49 15.64 39.57 1.32
N ALA A 50 15.91 39.44 2.63
CA ALA A 50 17.12 40.00 3.23
C ALA A 50 18.39 39.49 2.52
N ALA A 51 19.26 40.40 2.09
CA ALA A 51 20.51 40.12 1.38
C ALA A 51 21.73 40.09 2.31
N SER A 52 21.63 40.67 3.51
CA SER A 52 22.65 40.59 4.56
C SER A 52 22.06 40.63 5.96
N VAL A 53 22.82 40.15 6.93
CA VAL A 53 22.59 40.39 8.36
C VAL A 53 23.86 40.94 8.98
N GLU A 54 23.74 42.05 9.68
CA GLU A 54 24.82 42.69 10.40
C GLU A 54 24.58 42.61 11.90
N LEU A 55 25.65 42.31 12.64
CA LEU A 55 25.68 42.37 14.10
C LEU A 55 26.67 43.45 14.49
N GLN A 56 26.15 44.52 15.10
CA GLN A 56 26.93 45.62 15.61
C GLN A 56 26.99 45.55 17.14
N ALA A 57 28.20 45.47 17.69
CA ALA A 57 28.45 45.53 19.12
C ALA A 57 29.06 46.90 19.48
N SER A 58 28.48 47.58 20.46
CA SER A 58 28.94 48.91 20.91
C SER A 58 29.23 48.88 22.41
N SER A 59 30.47 49.19 22.80
CA SER A 59 30.91 49.26 24.19
C SER A 59 30.70 50.68 24.76
N PRO A 60 30.29 50.81 26.04
CA PRO A 60 30.21 52.12 26.71
C PRO A 60 31.53 52.92 26.72
N ARG A 61 32.66 52.23 26.53
CA ARG A 61 34.00 52.85 26.46
C ARG A 61 34.39 53.32 25.04
N GLY A 62 33.43 53.35 24.10
CA GLY A 62 33.63 53.89 22.75
C GLY A 62 34.13 52.90 21.69
N GLY A 63 34.26 51.60 22.03
CA GLY A 63 34.60 50.56 21.05
C GLY A 63 33.40 50.11 20.23
N LYS A 64 33.56 49.97 18.90
CA LYS A 64 32.53 49.44 18.00
C LYS A 64 33.10 48.28 17.17
N ALA A 65 32.39 47.17 17.14
CA ALA A 65 32.69 46.03 16.28
C ALA A 65 31.48 45.74 15.38
N VAL A 66 31.73 45.43 14.11
CA VAL A 66 30.70 45.08 13.14
C VAL A 66 31.06 43.74 12.51
N TRP A 67 30.11 42.82 12.51
CA TRP A 67 30.19 41.57 11.78
C TRP A 67 29.04 41.52 10.78
N SER A 68 29.30 41.02 9.56
CA SER A 68 28.29 40.91 8.51
C SER A 68 28.25 39.51 7.91
N LEU A 69 27.05 39.06 7.58
CA LEU A 69 26.76 37.81 6.90
C LEU A 69 25.94 38.10 5.65
N ALA A 70 26.51 37.88 4.48
CA ALA A 70 25.74 37.90 3.25
C ALA A 70 24.73 36.74 3.23
N ILE A 71 23.46 37.07 3.02
CA ILE A 71 22.36 36.13 2.81
C ILE A 71 22.06 36.13 1.32
N SER A 72 22.69 35.21 0.59
CA SER A 72 22.28 34.99 -0.78
C SER A 72 20.90 34.34 -0.82
N PRO A 73 19.97 34.79 -1.71
CA PRO A 73 18.76 34.02 -1.98
C PRO A 73 19.19 32.59 -2.31
N ARG A 74 18.49 31.60 -1.75
CA ARG A 74 18.75 30.19 -2.07
C ARG A 74 18.57 30.05 -3.57
N ARG A 75 19.67 29.96 -4.31
CA ARG A 75 19.64 29.44 -5.67
C ARG A 75 19.30 27.97 -5.49
N GLU A 76 18.05 27.63 -5.76
CA GLU A 76 17.65 26.23 -5.84
C GLU A 76 18.63 25.56 -6.79
N SER A 77 19.26 24.49 -6.32
CA SER A 77 20.16 23.77 -7.21
C SER A 77 19.35 23.24 -8.40
N PRO A 78 19.94 23.09 -9.60
CA PRO A 78 19.22 22.48 -10.71
C PRO A 78 18.57 21.13 -10.37
N GLY A 79 19.13 20.39 -9.41
CA GLY A 79 18.56 19.15 -8.88
C GLY A 79 17.27 19.38 -8.07
N GLU A 80 17.27 20.35 -7.16
CA GLU A 80 16.09 20.69 -6.34
C GLU A 80 14.89 21.13 -7.20
N VAL A 81 15.14 21.97 -8.21
CA VAL A 81 14.11 22.42 -9.15
C VAL A 81 13.53 21.24 -9.92
N ALA A 82 14.39 20.36 -10.45
CA ALA A 82 13.96 19.19 -11.21
C ALA A 82 13.20 18.19 -10.32
N SER A 83 13.66 17.94 -9.09
CA SER A 83 12.96 17.10 -8.11
C SER A 83 11.55 17.63 -7.82
N LEU A 84 11.41 18.92 -7.52
CA LEU A 84 10.10 19.53 -7.26
C LEU A 84 9.16 19.42 -8.47
N GLN A 85 9.65 19.70 -9.68
CA GLN A 85 8.88 19.55 -10.92
C GLN A 85 8.39 18.10 -11.10
N ALA A 86 9.26 17.12 -10.84
CA ALA A 86 8.87 15.72 -10.87
C ALA A 86 7.77 15.39 -9.85
N ARG A 87 7.88 15.84 -8.60
CA ARG A 87 6.88 15.56 -7.55
C ARG A 87 5.51 16.15 -7.90
N ILE A 88 5.46 17.34 -8.51
CA ILE A 88 4.22 17.94 -9.02
C ILE A 88 3.60 17.08 -10.13
N LEU A 89 4.41 16.57 -11.05
CA LEU A 89 3.95 15.69 -12.14
C LEU A 89 3.45 14.34 -11.59
N LEU A 90 4.16 13.75 -10.63
CA LEU A 90 3.71 12.53 -9.94
C LEU A 90 2.38 12.73 -9.22
N ALA A 91 2.20 13.86 -8.54
CA ALA A 91 0.93 14.20 -7.87
C ALA A 91 -0.25 14.34 -8.84
N ARG A 92 0.03 14.64 -10.12
CA ARG A 92 -0.96 14.69 -11.22
C ARG A 92 -1.12 13.36 -11.96
N GLY A 93 -0.31 12.35 -11.63
CA GLY A 93 -0.30 11.05 -12.31
C GLY A 93 0.45 11.05 -13.65
N ASP A 94 1.24 12.08 -13.96
CA ASP A 94 2.04 12.14 -15.19
C ASP A 94 3.43 11.50 -14.96
N TYR A 95 3.42 10.17 -14.87
CA TYR A 95 4.60 9.37 -14.54
C TYR A 95 5.72 9.45 -15.59
N ASP A 96 5.37 9.49 -16.88
CA ASP A 96 6.36 9.50 -17.96
C ASP A 96 7.08 10.85 -18.03
N ALA A 97 6.35 11.98 -17.88
CA ALA A 97 7.00 13.29 -17.82
C ALA A 97 7.89 13.41 -16.57
N ALA A 98 7.40 12.95 -15.40
CA ALA A 98 8.13 13.00 -14.14
C ALA A 98 9.48 12.25 -14.21
N GLN A 99 9.53 11.12 -14.92
CA GLN A 99 10.75 10.31 -15.06
C GLN A 99 11.95 11.13 -15.57
N SER A 100 11.75 11.97 -16.59
CA SER A 100 12.84 12.76 -17.18
C SER A 100 13.44 13.77 -16.18
N PHE A 101 12.58 14.36 -15.34
CA PHE A 101 12.99 15.29 -14.29
C PHE A 101 13.70 14.58 -13.14
N LEU A 102 13.22 13.39 -12.72
CA LEU A 102 13.87 12.60 -11.67
C LEU A 102 15.28 12.15 -12.07
N VAL A 103 15.45 11.67 -13.31
CA VAL A 103 16.79 11.29 -13.82
C VAL A 103 17.74 12.49 -13.81
N ARG A 104 17.26 13.67 -14.20
CA ARG A 104 18.04 14.91 -14.17
C ARG A 104 18.38 15.32 -12.72
N ALA A 105 17.42 15.23 -11.81
CA ALA A 105 17.60 15.57 -10.41
C ALA A 105 18.64 14.66 -9.73
N MET A 106 18.52 13.33 -9.93
CA MET A 106 19.50 12.35 -9.47
C MET A 106 20.92 12.66 -9.99
N GLY A 107 21.06 12.98 -11.28
CA GLY A 107 22.36 13.34 -11.86
C GLY A 107 22.96 14.61 -11.24
N ALA A 108 22.14 15.63 -11.02
CA ALA A 108 22.56 16.88 -10.38
C ALA A 108 22.95 16.66 -8.90
N HIS A 109 22.16 15.91 -8.14
CA HIS A 109 22.44 15.59 -6.74
C HIS A 109 23.70 14.72 -6.58
N ARG A 110 23.92 13.78 -7.50
CA ARG A 110 25.16 13.00 -7.54
C ARG A 110 26.37 13.88 -7.79
N ALA A 111 26.29 14.80 -8.75
CA ALA A 111 27.37 15.74 -9.06
C ALA A 111 27.69 16.67 -7.88
N SER A 112 26.70 17.01 -7.05
CA SER A 112 26.88 17.82 -5.84
C SER A 112 27.16 17.02 -4.56
N GLY A 113 27.30 15.69 -4.64
CA GLY A 113 27.51 14.82 -3.48
C GLY A 113 26.31 14.75 -2.51
N SER A 114 25.11 15.15 -2.94
CA SER A 114 23.90 15.17 -2.14
C SER A 114 23.21 13.81 -2.10
N LEU A 115 23.87 12.81 -1.48
CA LEU A 115 23.47 11.41 -1.49
C LEU A 115 22.01 11.17 -1.06
N LEU A 116 21.54 11.82 0.01
CA LEU A 116 20.17 11.61 0.48
C LEU A 116 19.12 12.11 -0.53
N ALA A 117 19.38 13.24 -1.19
CA ALA A 117 18.50 13.79 -2.22
C ALA A 117 18.48 12.89 -3.47
N GLU A 118 19.65 12.38 -3.89
CA GLU A 118 19.74 11.40 -4.97
C GLU A 118 18.91 10.14 -4.67
N VAL A 119 19.00 9.61 -3.46
CA VAL A 119 18.25 8.40 -3.06
C VAL A 119 16.76 8.66 -2.94
N ASP A 120 16.33 9.82 -2.44
CA ASP A 120 14.92 10.19 -2.38
C ASP A 120 14.30 10.29 -3.78
N ASP A 121 14.99 10.94 -4.73
CA ASP A 121 14.55 11.02 -6.13
C ASP A 121 14.55 9.66 -6.83
N ALA A 122 15.56 8.83 -6.55
CA ALA A 122 15.60 7.46 -7.06
C ALA A 122 14.42 6.64 -6.52
N GLY A 123 14.06 6.82 -5.25
CA GLY A 123 12.88 6.23 -4.65
C GLY A 123 11.58 6.65 -5.33
N ALA A 124 11.42 7.95 -5.60
CA ALA A 124 10.28 8.48 -6.35
C ALA A 124 10.19 7.87 -7.75
N LEU A 125 11.34 7.69 -8.41
CA LEU A 125 11.42 7.09 -9.74
C LEU A 125 11.03 5.61 -9.69
N VAL A 126 11.54 4.86 -8.71
CA VAL A 126 11.17 3.45 -8.48
C VAL A 126 9.67 3.31 -8.28
N TRP A 127 9.08 4.16 -7.42
CA TRP A 127 7.63 4.17 -7.22
C TRP A 127 6.88 4.41 -8.54
N ALA A 128 7.28 5.41 -9.33
CA ALA A 128 6.68 5.70 -10.63
C ALA A 128 6.80 4.51 -11.60
N GLN A 129 7.95 3.83 -11.65
CA GLN A 129 8.13 2.63 -12.48
C GLN A 129 7.21 1.48 -12.02
N ILE A 130 7.05 1.27 -10.71
CA ILE A 130 6.14 0.26 -10.16
C ILE A 130 4.68 0.56 -10.54
N GLN A 131 4.25 1.82 -10.44
CA GLN A 131 2.89 2.23 -10.86
C GLN A 131 2.66 1.97 -12.36
N ARG A 132 3.71 2.11 -13.19
CA ARG A 132 3.68 1.83 -14.63
C ARG A 132 3.98 0.37 -14.97
N ARG A 133 4.12 -0.52 -13.98
CA ARG A 133 4.45 -1.95 -14.14
C ARG A 133 5.79 -2.21 -14.85
N ARG A 134 6.72 -1.26 -14.82
CA ARG A 134 8.07 -1.35 -15.40
C ARG A 134 9.08 -1.87 -14.38
N PHE A 135 8.89 -3.11 -13.91
CA PHE A 135 9.65 -3.67 -12.77
C PHE A 135 11.16 -3.78 -13.02
N ALA A 136 11.57 -4.18 -14.23
CA ALA A 136 12.98 -4.23 -14.59
C ALA A 136 13.66 -2.85 -14.50
N ALA A 137 12.96 -1.78 -14.93
CA ALA A 137 13.46 -0.41 -14.82
C ALA A 137 13.54 0.04 -13.35
N ALA A 138 12.55 -0.30 -12.52
CA ALA A 138 12.58 -0.04 -11.08
C ALA A 138 13.81 -0.71 -10.42
N ARG A 139 14.08 -1.98 -10.76
CA ARG A 139 15.23 -2.72 -10.25
C ARG A 139 16.55 -2.11 -10.70
N GLN A 140 16.63 -1.69 -11.96
CA GLN A 140 17.81 -1.02 -12.51
C GLN A 140 18.13 0.26 -11.73
N VAL A 141 17.13 1.09 -11.43
CA VAL A 141 17.30 2.30 -10.61
C VAL A 141 17.87 1.93 -9.24
N LEU A 142 17.29 0.96 -8.53
CA LEU A 142 17.78 0.52 -7.22
C LEU A 142 19.19 -0.06 -7.26
N SER A 143 19.55 -0.81 -8.30
CA SER A 143 20.90 -1.38 -8.50
C SER A 143 21.96 -0.32 -8.80
N SER A 144 21.55 0.81 -9.39
CA SER A 144 22.46 1.92 -9.73
C SER A 144 22.86 2.76 -8.51
N LEU A 145 22.12 2.66 -7.41
CA LEU A 145 22.40 3.40 -6.17
C LEU A 145 23.63 2.82 -5.46
N ARG A 146 24.72 3.60 -5.47
CA ARG A 146 25.96 3.29 -4.75
C ARG A 146 25.97 3.99 -3.41
N LEU A 147 25.57 3.29 -2.35
CA LEU A 147 25.67 3.82 -0.99
C LEU A 147 27.03 3.45 -0.40
N PRO A 148 27.86 4.42 0.05
CA PRO A 148 29.07 4.12 0.82
C PRO A 148 28.72 3.43 2.16
N PRO A 149 29.66 2.70 2.79
CA PRO A 149 29.44 2.10 4.10
C PRO A 149 28.98 3.10 5.18
N GLU A 150 29.45 4.35 5.09
CA GLU A 150 29.11 5.46 5.98
C GLU A 150 27.90 6.27 5.52
N ALA A 151 27.09 5.76 4.58
CA ALA A 151 25.89 6.44 4.12
C ALA A 151 24.94 6.75 5.30
N PRO A 152 24.24 7.90 5.27
CA PRO A 152 23.22 8.21 6.26
C PRO A 152 22.19 7.08 6.35
N ALA A 153 21.74 6.77 7.57
CA ALA A 153 20.76 5.72 7.80
C ALA A 153 19.44 5.97 7.03
N GLU A 154 19.09 7.24 6.80
CA GLU A 154 17.98 7.66 5.94
C GLU A 154 18.11 7.11 4.50
N ALA A 155 19.31 7.16 3.92
CA ALA A 155 19.56 6.65 2.58
C ALA A 155 19.46 5.12 2.54
N ALA A 156 19.98 4.44 3.56
CA ALA A 156 19.84 3.00 3.70
C ALA A 156 18.37 2.57 3.87
N TYR A 157 17.58 3.32 4.66
CA TYR A 157 16.14 3.13 4.82
C TYR A 157 15.43 3.18 3.47
N TYR A 158 15.59 4.24 2.69
CA TYR A 158 14.86 4.39 1.43
C TYR A 158 15.21 3.26 0.46
N ARG A 159 16.48 2.89 0.35
CA ARG A 159 16.89 1.76 -0.50
C ARG A 159 16.17 0.46 -0.10
N SER A 160 16.14 0.12 1.18
CA SER A 160 15.45 -1.09 1.65
C SER A 160 13.92 -0.98 1.52
N TYR A 161 13.32 0.16 1.87
CA TYR A 161 11.88 0.38 1.72
C TYR A 161 11.41 0.17 0.27
N TYR A 162 12.09 0.79 -0.70
CA TYR A 162 11.72 0.65 -2.11
C TYR A 162 12.07 -0.72 -2.71
N ARG A 163 13.08 -1.42 -2.18
CA ARG A 163 13.30 -2.85 -2.51
C ARG A 163 12.18 -3.72 -2.00
N GLY A 164 11.73 -3.50 -0.77
CA GLY A 164 10.59 -4.19 -0.19
C GLY A 164 9.30 -3.96 -0.99
N MET A 165 9.05 -2.71 -1.39
CA MET A 165 7.92 -2.36 -2.27
C MET A 165 8.00 -3.04 -3.64
N LEU A 166 9.18 -3.08 -4.26
CA LEU A 166 9.34 -3.76 -5.54
C LEU A 166 9.09 -5.26 -5.40
N ALA A 167 9.67 -5.89 -4.38
CA ALA A 167 9.50 -7.31 -4.07
C ALA A 167 8.03 -7.67 -3.80
N GLU A 168 7.30 -6.80 -3.07
CA GLU A 168 5.85 -6.89 -2.87
C GLU A 168 5.12 -6.99 -4.24
N HIS A 169 5.38 -6.04 -5.13
CA HIS A 169 4.71 -5.96 -6.43
C HIS A 169 5.13 -7.06 -7.43
N THR A 170 6.32 -7.63 -7.27
CA THR A 170 6.79 -8.77 -8.09
C THR A 170 6.45 -10.13 -7.48
N GLY A 171 5.73 -10.15 -6.35
CA GLY A 171 5.29 -11.37 -5.68
C GLY A 171 6.39 -12.13 -4.93
N ASP A 172 7.55 -11.52 -4.72
CA ASP A 172 8.62 -12.03 -3.86
C ASP A 172 8.35 -11.64 -2.40
N ALA A 173 7.42 -12.37 -1.80
CA ALA A 173 6.95 -12.09 -0.45
C ALA A 173 8.05 -12.18 0.61
N ARG A 174 9.06 -13.04 0.42
CA ARG A 174 10.13 -13.21 1.40
C ARG A 174 11.06 -12.01 1.38
N SER A 175 11.53 -11.61 0.20
CA SER A 175 12.37 -10.42 0.07
C SER A 175 11.62 -9.16 0.51
N ALA A 176 10.31 -9.08 0.24
CA ALA A 176 9.47 -7.99 0.72
C ALA A 176 9.50 -7.86 2.26
N LEU A 177 9.26 -8.97 2.99
CA LEU A 177 9.34 -8.96 4.46
C LEU A 177 10.73 -8.57 4.95
N ALA A 178 11.77 -9.21 4.43
CA ALA A 178 13.15 -8.99 4.88
C ALA A 178 13.62 -7.55 4.67
N GLU A 179 13.33 -6.96 3.50
CA GLU A 179 13.70 -5.57 3.20
C GLU A 179 12.86 -4.56 4.00
N LEU A 180 11.59 -4.86 4.28
CA LEU A 180 10.73 -4.02 5.12
C LEU A 180 11.17 -4.01 6.59
N GLU A 181 11.47 -5.18 7.15
CA GLU A 181 12.04 -5.31 8.50
C GLU A 181 13.41 -4.62 8.58
N GLY A 182 14.23 -4.78 7.53
CA GLY A 182 15.49 -4.06 7.38
C GLY A 182 15.30 -2.55 7.41
N ALA A 183 14.33 -2.02 6.65
CA ALA A 183 14.00 -0.60 6.64
C ALA A 183 13.55 -0.11 8.03
N ILE A 184 12.69 -0.86 8.72
CA ILE A 184 12.25 -0.56 10.10
C ILE A 184 13.47 -0.50 11.05
N GLY A 185 14.39 -1.47 10.96
CA GLY A 185 15.61 -1.49 11.77
C GLY A 185 16.58 -0.33 11.50
N GLN A 186 16.56 0.27 10.30
CA GLN A 186 17.34 1.50 10.01
C GLN A 186 16.75 2.71 10.73
N VAL A 187 15.43 2.90 10.64
CA VAL A 187 14.76 4.09 11.22
C VAL A 187 14.71 4.06 12.75
N GLU A 188 14.63 2.87 13.35
CA GLU A 188 14.68 2.70 14.80
C GLU A 188 16.04 3.16 15.37
N ARG A 189 17.15 2.90 14.67
CA ARG A 189 18.47 3.36 15.08
C ARG A 189 18.62 4.88 15.06
N VAL A 190 17.93 5.57 14.14
CA VAL A 190 17.95 7.04 14.04
C VAL A 190 17.04 7.70 15.09
N GLY A 191 15.92 7.07 15.42
CA GLY A 191 14.96 7.53 16.44
C GLY A 191 14.13 8.78 16.07
N LYS A 192 14.44 9.45 14.96
CA LYS A 192 13.77 10.69 14.52
C LYS A 192 12.87 10.53 13.28
N MET A 193 12.88 9.36 12.65
CA MET A 193 12.18 9.08 11.40
C MET A 193 10.81 8.42 11.63
N LYS A 194 9.95 9.06 12.44
CA LYS A 194 8.67 8.47 12.88
C LYS A 194 7.72 8.16 11.71
N LEU A 195 7.65 9.05 10.73
CA LEU A 195 6.79 8.87 9.55
C LEU A 195 7.26 7.68 8.70
N GLN A 196 8.55 7.63 8.39
CA GLN A 196 9.16 6.55 7.61
C GLN A 196 9.01 5.18 8.29
N ARG A 197 9.13 5.13 9.62
CA ARG A 197 8.84 3.92 10.40
C ARG A 197 7.39 3.49 10.19
N TRP A 198 6.45 4.43 10.36
CA TRP A 198 5.03 4.15 10.23
C TRP A 198 4.65 3.67 8.82
N ASP A 199 5.22 4.28 7.77
CA ASP A 199 5.01 3.85 6.37
C ASP A 199 5.55 2.43 6.10
N ALA A 200 6.74 2.10 6.62
CA ALA A 200 7.32 0.77 6.48
C ALA A 200 6.53 -0.30 7.28
N GLU A 201 6.12 0.02 8.50
CA GLU A 201 5.30 -0.87 9.34
C GLU A 201 3.90 -1.09 8.72
N GLN A 202 3.28 -0.07 8.11
CA GLN A 202 2.02 -0.28 7.38
C GLN A 202 2.19 -1.20 6.17
N MET A 203 3.25 -1.01 5.37
CA MET A 203 3.51 -1.85 4.21
C MET A 203 3.81 -3.30 4.64
N LEU A 204 4.55 -3.48 5.76
CA LEU A 204 4.73 -4.78 6.40
C LEU A 204 3.40 -5.40 6.84
N GLY A 205 2.52 -4.62 7.47
CA GLY A 205 1.18 -5.07 7.87
C GLY A 205 0.36 -5.61 6.70
N ARG A 206 0.36 -4.90 5.55
CA ARG A 206 -0.31 -5.37 4.33
C ARG A 206 0.33 -6.64 3.77
N GLN A 207 1.66 -6.73 3.79
CA GLN A 207 2.35 -7.92 3.34
C GLN A 207 2.05 -9.15 4.23
N LEU A 208 1.88 -8.94 5.54
CA LEU A 208 1.42 -9.98 6.47
C LEU A 208 -0.01 -10.42 6.16
N GLN A 209 -0.93 -9.49 5.82
CA GLN A 209 -2.29 -9.83 5.39
C GLN A 209 -2.29 -10.69 4.12
N ALA A 210 -1.49 -10.30 3.11
CA ALA A 210 -1.38 -11.03 1.84
C ALA A 210 -0.82 -12.46 2.01
N LEU A 211 -0.14 -12.73 3.11
CA LEU A 211 0.40 -14.04 3.50
C LEU A 211 -0.53 -14.83 4.42
N GLY A 212 -1.73 -14.32 4.73
CA GLY A 212 -2.66 -14.94 5.68
C GLY A 212 -2.24 -14.81 7.15
N ARG A 213 -1.23 -13.99 7.46
CA ARG A 213 -0.76 -13.69 8.83
C ARG A 213 -1.58 -12.55 9.45
N SER A 214 -2.90 -12.61 9.30
CA SER A 214 -3.84 -11.53 9.64
C SER A 214 -3.82 -11.12 11.12
N ARG A 215 -3.58 -12.09 12.02
CA ARG A 215 -3.39 -11.80 13.46
C ARG A 215 -2.19 -10.90 13.72
N GLU A 216 -1.06 -11.19 13.09
CA GLU A 216 0.17 -10.42 13.26
C GLU A 216 0.04 -9.03 12.65
N ALA A 217 -0.61 -8.95 11.47
CA ALA A 217 -0.98 -7.67 10.86
C ALA A 217 -1.87 -6.82 11.79
N ALA A 218 -2.91 -7.42 12.39
CA ALA A 218 -3.81 -6.71 13.31
C ALA A 218 -3.07 -6.15 14.53
N LEU A 219 -2.17 -6.95 15.15
CA LEU A 219 -1.34 -6.49 16.27
C LEU A 219 -0.38 -5.36 15.87
N LEU A 220 0.15 -5.40 14.65
CA LEU A 220 1.00 -4.33 14.12
C LEU A 220 0.19 -3.03 13.90
N PHE A 221 -0.98 -3.13 13.26
CA PHE A 221 -1.85 -1.97 13.03
C PHE A 221 -2.39 -1.37 14.33
N ASP A 222 -2.67 -2.19 15.35
CA ASP A 222 -3.05 -1.69 16.67
C ASP A 222 -1.96 -0.81 17.28
N ARG A 223 -0.70 -1.22 17.15
CA ARG A 223 0.47 -0.42 17.60
C ARG A 223 0.57 0.89 16.82
N LEU A 224 0.39 0.85 15.50
CA LEU A 224 0.43 2.03 14.64
C LEU A 224 -0.67 3.03 14.97
N ARG A 225 -1.88 2.54 15.31
CA ARG A 225 -3.00 3.37 15.73
C ARG A 225 -2.71 4.16 17.01
N ARG A 226 -1.96 3.60 17.96
CA ARG A 226 -1.65 4.25 19.24
C ARG A 226 -0.63 5.37 19.13
N ALA A 227 0.13 5.45 18.04
CA ALA A 227 1.19 6.43 17.84
C ALA A 227 1.28 6.90 16.38
N PRO A 228 0.25 7.59 15.86
CA PRO A 228 0.31 8.14 14.50
C PRO A 228 1.43 9.19 14.40
N PRO A 229 2.25 9.17 13.33
CA PRO A 229 3.47 9.97 13.24
C PRO A 229 3.20 11.44 12.88
N ASN A 230 2.04 11.74 12.29
CA ASN A 230 1.69 13.05 11.74
C ASN A 230 0.18 13.32 11.85
N ASP A 231 -0.21 14.54 11.50
CA ASP A 231 -1.60 14.97 11.38
C ASP A 231 -2.24 14.60 10.03
N GLU A 232 -1.57 13.82 9.18
CA GLU A 232 -2.08 13.47 7.86
C GLU A 232 -3.26 12.51 7.97
N LYS A 233 -4.45 13.04 7.67
CA LYS A 233 -5.71 12.35 7.88
C LYS A 233 -5.97 11.26 6.83
N CYS A 234 -5.59 11.46 5.57
CA CYS A 234 -5.85 10.45 4.53
C CYS A 234 -5.04 9.15 4.68
N PRO A 235 -3.72 9.20 4.97
CA PRO A 235 -2.97 7.99 5.35
C PRO A 235 -3.56 7.31 6.59
N LEU A 236 -3.93 8.08 7.62
CA LEU A 236 -4.56 7.53 8.82
C LEU A 236 -5.85 6.77 8.52
N SER A 237 -6.74 7.34 7.68
CA SER A 237 -7.95 6.65 7.23
C SER A 237 -7.63 5.34 6.51
N GLY A 238 -6.65 5.34 5.60
CA GLY A 238 -6.19 4.13 4.92
C GLY A 238 -5.67 3.07 5.90
N MET A 239 -4.88 3.47 6.89
CA MET A 239 -4.36 2.58 7.94
C MET A 239 -5.50 1.95 8.76
N LEU A 240 -6.49 2.74 9.19
CA LEU A 240 -7.63 2.26 9.95
C LEU A 240 -8.48 1.25 9.15
N SER A 241 -8.67 1.49 7.85
CA SER A 241 -9.35 0.55 6.94
C SER A 241 -8.56 -0.75 6.81
N ASN A 242 -7.24 -0.69 6.67
CA ASN A 242 -6.38 -1.88 6.64
C ASN A 242 -6.39 -2.64 7.99
N TYR A 243 -6.46 -1.93 9.11
CA TYR A 243 -6.58 -2.56 10.43
C TYR A 243 -7.91 -3.31 10.56
N ALA A 244 -9.03 -2.66 10.24
CA ALA A 244 -10.34 -3.32 10.23
C ALA A 244 -10.35 -4.55 9.32
N TRP A 245 -9.72 -4.45 8.15
CA TRP A 245 -9.56 -5.57 7.23
C TRP A 245 -8.76 -6.73 7.86
N ALA A 246 -7.67 -6.46 8.57
CA ALA A 246 -6.91 -7.49 9.28
C ALA A 246 -7.79 -8.24 10.31
N LEU A 247 -8.66 -7.52 11.03
CA LEU A 247 -9.60 -8.12 11.98
C LEU A 247 -10.66 -9.00 11.27
N LEU A 248 -11.21 -8.53 10.15
CA LEU A 248 -12.18 -9.29 9.34
C LEU A 248 -11.57 -10.59 8.81
N LEU A 249 -10.33 -10.55 8.33
CA LEU A 249 -9.62 -11.73 7.84
C LEU A 249 -9.26 -12.71 8.96
N ALA A 250 -8.84 -12.19 10.12
CA ALA A 250 -8.61 -13.03 11.28
C ALA A 250 -9.90 -13.77 11.69
N ALA A 251 -11.05 -13.09 11.65
CA ALA A 251 -12.34 -13.70 11.93
C ALA A 251 -12.73 -14.78 10.91
N GLU A 252 -12.46 -14.60 9.61
CA GLU A 252 -12.66 -15.65 8.60
C GLU A 252 -11.80 -16.90 8.89
N ALA A 253 -10.61 -16.71 9.50
CA ALA A 253 -9.73 -17.80 9.95
C ALA A 253 -10.12 -18.37 11.33
N GLY A 254 -11.29 -18.00 11.88
CA GLY A 254 -11.76 -18.44 13.19
C GLY A 254 -11.07 -17.76 14.38
N GLN A 255 -10.37 -16.65 14.16
CA GLN A 255 -9.64 -15.90 15.17
C GLN A 255 -10.35 -14.56 15.46
N HIS A 256 -11.01 -14.47 16.62
CA HIS A 256 -11.65 -13.21 17.02
C HIS A 256 -10.65 -12.30 17.74
N MET A 257 -10.28 -11.20 17.09
CA MET A 257 -9.28 -10.24 17.59
C MET A 257 -9.88 -8.88 18.02
N GLY A 258 -11.18 -8.67 17.82
CA GLY A 258 -11.89 -7.43 18.16
C GLY A 258 -13.05 -7.12 17.19
N ASP A 259 -13.81 -6.05 17.48
CA ASP A 259 -14.86 -5.54 16.58
C ASP A 259 -14.24 -4.57 15.54
N PRO A 260 -14.35 -4.86 14.22
CA PRO A 260 -13.85 -3.96 13.18
C PRO A 260 -14.75 -2.73 12.92
N LEU A 261 -16.00 -2.70 13.38
CA LEU A 261 -16.95 -1.62 13.07
C LEU A 261 -16.52 -0.24 13.60
N PRO A 262 -15.97 -0.09 14.82
CA PRO A 262 -15.45 1.21 15.29
C PRO A 262 -14.33 1.74 14.39
N LEU A 263 -13.43 0.87 13.93
CA LEU A 263 -12.32 1.23 13.03
C LEU A 263 -12.83 1.69 11.67
N LEU A 264 -13.78 0.97 11.07
CA LEU A 264 -14.38 1.35 9.78
C LEU A 264 -15.13 2.68 9.89
N THR A 265 -15.84 2.89 11.00
CA THR A 265 -16.55 4.15 11.27
C THR A 265 -15.59 5.32 11.37
N GLU A 266 -14.50 5.15 12.13
CA GLU A 266 -13.45 6.17 12.29
C GLU A 266 -12.73 6.43 10.96
N ALA A 267 -12.35 5.39 10.21
CA ALA A 267 -11.70 5.51 8.91
C ALA A 267 -12.52 6.38 7.95
N ARG A 268 -13.84 6.15 7.89
CA ARG A 268 -14.76 6.94 7.07
C ARG A 268 -14.86 8.39 7.53
N GLN A 269 -15.03 8.63 8.84
CA GLN A 269 -15.10 9.99 9.40
C GLN A 269 -13.83 10.79 9.12
N VAL A 270 -12.66 10.15 9.25
CA VAL A 270 -11.37 10.78 8.94
C VAL A 270 -11.27 11.09 7.44
N ALA A 271 -11.70 10.19 6.56
CA ALA A 271 -11.69 10.42 5.12
C ALA A 271 -12.58 11.59 4.68
N GLU A 272 -13.80 11.64 5.22
CA GLU A 272 -14.79 12.67 4.91
C GLU A 272 -14.32 14.06 5.36
N ARG A 273 -13.83 14.18 6.60
CA ARG A 273 -13.34 15.46 7.15
C ARG A 273 -12.12 16.00 6.41
N ALA A 274 -11.28 15.12 5.90
CA ALA A 274 -10.04 15.47 5.22
C ALA A 274 -10.18 15.62 3.70
N ALA A 275 -11.39 15.46 3.16
CA ALA A 275 -11.66 15.48 1.72
C ALA A 275 -10.72 14.55 0.92
N CYS A 276 -10.54 13.32 1.41
CA CYS A 276 -9.60 12.38 0.78
C CYS A 276 -9.99 12.05 -0.67
N PRO A 277 -9.01 11.80 -1.55
CA PRO A 277 -9.27 11.50 -2.96
C PRO A 277 -10.17 10.28 -3.15
N ARG A 278 -11.03 10.35 -4.17
CA ARG A 278 -12.00 9.31 -4.57
C ARG A 278 -12.95 8.89 -3.43
N PRO A 279 -13.71 9.85 -2.88
CA PRO A 279 -14.54 9.60 -1.70
C PRO A 279 -15.58 8.51 -1.94
N ASP A 280 -16.20 8.44 -3.12
CA ASP A 280 -17.24 7.45 -3.42
C ASP A 280 -16.69 6.02 -3.55
N GLU A 281 -15.54 5.84 -4.21
CA GLU A 281 -14.88 4.52 -4.31
C GLU A 281 -14.47 3.98 -2.93
N ARG A 282 -13.94 4.87 -2.08
CA ARG A 282 -13.58 4.54 -0.70
C ARG A 282 -14.80 4.21 0.13
N ARG A 283 -15.85 5.03 0.05
CA ARG A 283 -17.11 4.79 0.76
C ARG A 283 -17.74 3.47 0.37
N LEU A 284 -17.72 3.11 -0.92
CA LEU A 284 -18.16 1.79 -1.37
C LEU A 284 -17.34 0.66 -0.71
N ASN A 285 -16.02 0.76 -0.74
CA ASN A 285 -15.14 -0.23 -0.11
C ASN A 285 -15.41 -0.39 1.39
N ASP A 286 -15.58 0.73 2.10
CA ASP A 286 -15.90 0.73 3.53
C ASP A 286 -17.26 0.10 3.81
N LEU A 287 -18.28 0.35 2.98
CA LEU A 287 -19.61 -0.27 3.12
C LEU A 287 -19.59 -1.78 2.87
N LEU A 288 -18.78 -2.27 1.93
CA LEU A 288 -18.57 -3.71 1.73
C LEU A 288 -17.89 -4.34 2.96
N ASN A 289 -16.90 -3.68 3.54
CA ASN A 289 -16.28 -4.11 4.81
C ASN A 289 -17.25 -4.09 5.99
N VAL A 290 -18.09 -3.06 6.11
CA VAL A 290 -19.13 -2.96 7.15
C VAL A 290 -20.18 -4.07 6.98
N ALA A 291 -20.59 -4.37 5.75
CA ALA A 291 -21.49 -5.48 5.48
C ALA A 291 -20.89 -6.83 5.90
N LEU A 292 -19.61 -7.07 5.58
CA LEU A 292 -18.90 -8.27 6.04
C LEU A 292 -18.80 -8.34 7.57
N ALA A 293 -18.45 -7.24 8.23
CA ALA A 293 -18.40 -7.17 9.70
C ALA A 293 -19.73 -7.55 10.35
N HIS A 294 -20.83 -6.96 9.85
CA HIS A 294 -22.17 -7.27 10.34
C HIS A 294 -22.57 -8.72 10.06
N LEU A 295 -22.23 -9.25 8.89
CA LEU A 295 -22.49 -10.63 8.52
C LEU A 295 -21.76 -11.61 9.45
N GLN A 296 -20.46 -11.41 9.70
CA GLN A 296 -19.66 -12.24 10.63
C GLN A 296 -20.18 -12.18 12.07
N ALA A 297 -20.74 -11.03 12.48
CA ALA A 297 -21.37 -10.85 13.78
C ALA A 297 -22.83 -11.36 13.86
N GLY A 298 -23.38 -11.96 12.80
CA GLY A 298 -24.76 -12.43 12.74
C GLY A 298 -25.82 -11.33 12.71
N ARG A 299 -25.44 -10.07 12.46
CA ARG A 299 -26.34 -8.90 12.44
C ARG A 299 -26.94 -8.71 11.04
N LEU A 300 -27.71 -9.69 10.57
CA LEU A 300 -28.19 -9.78 9.19
C LEU A 300 -28.95 -8.53 8.68
N PRO A 301 -29.87 -7.90 9.47
CA PRO A 301 -30.53 -6.67 9.02
C PRO A 301 -29.55 -5.51 8.78
N ALA A 302 -28.53 -5.37 9.62
CA ALA A 302 -27.51 -4.33 9.47
C ALA A 302 -26.58 -4.61 8.27
N ALA A 303 -26.22 -5.88 8.03
CA ALA A 303 -25.48 -6.28 6.84
C ALA A 303 -26.27 -5.96 5.56
N ARG A 304 -27.58 -6.24 5.55
CA ARG A 304 -28.50 -5.92 4.44
C ARG A 304 -28.60 -4.42 4.18
N ALA A 305 -28.69 -3.62 5.24
CA ALA A 305 -28.71 -2.16 5.13
C ALA A 305 -27.41 -1.63 4.51
N ALA A 306 -26.25 -2.07 4.98
CA ALA A 306 -24.94 -1.71 4.43
C ALA A 306 -24.82 -2.11 2.94
N MET A 307 -25.26 -3.32 2.57
CA MET A 307 -25.29 -3.76 1.17
C MET A 307 -26.28 -2.96 0.30
N SER A 308 -27.37 -2.47 0.86
CA SER A 308 -28.30 -1.58 0.15
C SER A 308 -27.64 -0.23 -0.14
N GLU A 309 -26.93 0.33 0.84
CA GLU A 309 -26.18 1.58 0.66
C GLU A 309 -25.05 1.40 -0.36
N ALA A 310 -24.28 0.31 -0.27
CA ALA A 310 -23.20 -0.01 -1.22
C ALA A 310 -23.72 -0.07 -2.67
N ARG A 311 -24.89 -0.66 -2.90
CA ARG A 311 -25.52 -0.71 -4.24
C ARG A 311 -25.80 0.67 -4.83
N SER A 312 -26.10 1.69 -4.00
CA SER A 312 -26.30 3.05 -4.49
C SER A 312 -25.02 3.69 -5.08
N LEU A 313 -23.86 3.13 -4.74
CA LEU A 313 -22.53 3.55 -5.19
C LEU A 313 -21.94 2.62 -6.26
N GLU A 314 -22.69 1.62 -6.76
CA GLU A 314 -22.18 0.60 -7.68
C GLU A 314 -21.65 1.19 -9.01
N ARG A 315 -22.13 2.37 -9.42
CA ARG A 315 -21.59 3.10 -10.58
C ARG A 315 -20.11 3.47 -10.45
N PHE A 316 -19.60 3.55 -9.22
CA PHE A 316 -18.19 3.81 -8.90
C PHE A 316 -17.41 2.52 -8.62
N ALA A 317 -18.07 1.37 -8.64
CA ALA A 317 -17.44 0.09 -8.33
C ALA A 317 -16.44 -0.29 -9.41
N GLN A 318 -15.19 -0.46 -8.98
CA GLN A 318 -14.15 -1.11 -9.76
C GLN A 318 -14.51 -2.61 -9.96
N PRO A 319 -14.00 -3.28 -11.01
CA PRO A 319 -14.39 -4.67 -11.32
C PRO A 319 -14.27 -5.64 -10.14
N LEU A 320 -13.18 -5.55 -9.36
CA LEU A 320 -12.97 -6.40 -8.18
C LEU A 320 -13.97 -6.10 -7.05
N GLN A 321 -14.40 -4.85 -6.88
CA GLN A 321 -15.41 -4.48 -5.88
C GLN A 321 -16.79 -5.05 -6.26
N ARG A 322 -17.10 -5.18 -7.56
CA ARG A 322 -18.34 -5.82 -8.02
C ARG A 322 -18.36 -7.31 -7.74
N LEU A 323 -17.24 -8.01 -7.99
CA LEU A 323 -17.08 -9.42 -7.62
C LEU A 323 -17.31 -9.61 -6.11
N TRP A 324 -16.65 -8.77 -5.30
CA TRP A 324 -16.79 -8.84 -3.84
C TRP A 324 -18.21 -8.50 -3.36
N GLY A 325 -18.87 -7.51 -3.96
CA GLY A 325 -20.27 -7.18 -3.67
C GLY A 325 -21.24 -8.34 -3.97
N LEU A 326 -21.06 -9.04 -5.10
CA LEU A 326 -21.86 -10.22 -5.44
C LEU A 326 -21.64 -11.36 -4.44
N GLU A 327 -20.39 -11.61 -4.05
CA GLU A 327 -20.04 -12.61 -3.04
C GLU A 327 -20.71 -12.30 -1.69
N LEU A 328 -20.60 -11.06 -1.18
CA LEU A 328 -21.20 -10.67 0.09
C LEU A 328 -22.73 -10.77 0.05
N ALA A 329 -23.37 -10.39 -1.06
CA ALA A 329 -24.80 -10.57 -1.26
C ALA A 329 -25.17 -12.07 -1.19
N ALA A 330 -24.42 -12.95 -1.87
CA ALA A 330 -24.67 -14.39 -1.84
C ALA A 330 -24.51 -14.99 -0.43
N ARG A 331 -23.47 -14.57 0.31
CA ARG A 331 -23.27 -15.01 1.70
C ARG A 331 -24.40 -14.55 2.62
N LEU A 332 -24.92 -13.33 2.42
CA LEU A 332 -26.06 -12.82 3.17
C LEU A 332 -27.34 -13.63 2.90
N GLU A 333 -27.63 -13.96 1.64
CA GLU A 333 -28.76 -14.83 1.29
C GLU A 333 -28.62 -16.21 1.93
N LEU A 334 -27.42 -16.80 1.91
CA LEU A 334 -27.16 -18.09 2.55
C LEU A 334 -27.32 -18.02 4.09
N ALA A 335 -26.90 -16.92 4.72
CA ALA A 335 -27.02 -16.72 6.17
C ALA A 335 -28.48 -16.51 6.63
N GLU A 336 -29.36 -16.09 5.71
CA GLU A 336 -30.80 -15.95 5.94
C GLU A 336 -31.59 -17.20 5.52
N ASP A 337 -30.93 -18.35 5.35
CA ASP A 337 -31.53 -19.63 4.95
C ASP A 337 -32.22 -19.58 3.58
N ARG A 338 -31.62 -18.84 2.63
CA ARG A 338 -32.08 -18.72 1.23
C ARG A 338 -31.05 -19.26 0.23
N PRO A 339 -30.67 -20.54 0.31
CA PRO A 339 -29.57 -21.10 -0.47
C PRO A 339 -29.79 -21.06 -2.00
N GLU A 340 -31.02 -21.15 -2.51
CA GLU A 340 -31.28 -21.02 -3.95
C GLU A 340 -31.05 -19.59 -4.45
N ALA A 341 -31.35 -18.59 -3.62
CA ALA A 341 -31.08 -17.19 -3.97
C ALA A 341 -29.57 -16.92 -3.96
N ALA A 342 -28.86 -17.46 -2.96
CA ALA A 342 -27.41 -17.42 -2.90
C ALA A 342 -26.76 -18.10 -4.12
N LEU A 343 -27.26 -19.26 -4.53
CA LEU A 343 -26.76 -20.00 -5.69
C LEU A 343 -26.81 -19.17 -6.98
N ARG A 344 -27.94 -18.51 -7.26
CA ARG A 344 -28.06 -17.60 -8.42
C ARG A 344 -27.08 -16.44 -8.39
N LEU A 345 -26.74 -15.94 -7.21
CA LEU A 345 -25.74 -14.87 -7.05
C LEU A 345 -24.32 -15.40 -7.29
N TYR A 346 -24.01 -16.63 -6.87
CA TYR A 346 -22.73 -17.26 -7.19
C TYR A 346 -22.59 -17.60 -8.68
N ASP A 347 -23.65 -17.99 -9.37
CA ASP A 347 -23.62 -18.18 -10.84
C ASP A 347 -23.34 -16.85 -11.57
N ARG A 348 -23.92 -15.75 -11.07
CA ARG A 348 -23.60 -14.39 -11.57
C ARG A 348 -22.15 -14.00 -11.25
N LEU A 349 -21.65 -14.35 -10.06
CA LEU A 349 -20.26 -14.12 -9.66
C LEU A 349 -19.30 -14.85 -10.59
N GLU A 350 -19.54 -16.13 -10.85
CA GLU A 350 -18.74 -16.93 -11.79
C GLU A 350 -18.75 -16.31 -13.18
N THR A 351 -19.92 -15.97 -13.71
CA THR A 351 -20.04 -15.35 -15.04
C THR A 351 -19.24 -14.06 -15.14
N LEU A 352 -19.34 -13.19 -14.14
CA LEU A 352 -18.58 -11.94 -14.08
C LEU A 352 -17.08 -12.24 -13.95
N ALA A 353 -16.69 -13.15 -13.06
CA ALA A 353 -15.31 -13.53 -12.84
C ALA A 353 -14.67 -14.12 -14.10
N ALA A 354 -15.38 -14.97 -14.84
CA ALA A 354 -14.95 -15.50 -16.13
C ALA A 354 -14.70 -14.39 -17.15
N SER A 355 -15.65 -13.44 -17.29
CA SER A 355 -15.51 -12.31 -18.22
C SER A 355 -14.35 -11.39 -17.86
N LEU A 356 -14.06 -11.28 -16.57
CA LEU A 356 -12.93 -10.52 -16.07
C LEU A 356 -11.65 -11.36 -16.03
N SER A 357 -11.63 -12.62 -16.47
CA SER A 357 -10.52 -13.56 -16.28
C SER A 357 -9.94 -13.49 -14.85
N ALA A 358 -10.82 -13.41 -13.85
CA ALA A 358 -10.49 -13.21 -12.44
C ALA A 358 -10.54 -14.56 -11.71
N PRO A 359 -9.43 -15.31 -11.64
CA PRO A 359 -9.45 -16.68 -11.14
C PRO A 359 -9.90 -16.76 -9.68
N ASP A 360 -9.59 -15.74 -8.87
CA ASP A 360 -10.08 -15.64 -7.49
C ASP A 360 -11.61 -15.57 -7.41
N GLY A 361 -12.26 -14.80 -8.29
CA GLY A 361 -13.71 -14.75 -8.37
C GLY A 361 -14.35 -16.08 -8.78
N LEU A 362 -13.72 -16.81 -9.70
CA LEU A 362 -14.17 -18.16 -10.10
C LEU A 362 -14.09 -19.13 -8.92
N TRP A 363 -12.96 -19.11 -8.22
CA TRP A 363 -12.77 -19.95 -7.04
C TRP A 363 -13.79 -19.65 -5.94
N ARG A 364 -14.04 -18.37 -5.64
CA ARG A 364 -15.05 -17.95 -4.65
C ARG A 364 -16.45 -18.37 -5.05
N ALA A 365 -16.78 -18.30 -6.34
CA ALA A 365 -18.07 -18.78 -6.85
C ALA A 365 -18.22 -20.29 -6.64
N ALA A 366 -17.24 -21.10 -7.04
CA ALA A 366 -17.26 -22.55 -6.85
C ALA A 366 -17.38 -22.94 -5.37
N TYR A 367 -16.59 -22.32 -4.49
CA TYR A 367 -16.70 -22.54 -3.05
C TYR A 367 -18.07 -22.12 -2.49
N GLY A 368 -18.59 -20.97 -2.94
CA GLY A 368 -19.91 -20.49 -2.59
C GLY A 368 -21.05 -21.44 -3.00
N ARG A 369 -21.00 -21.96 -4.24
CA ARG A 369 -21.95 -22.96 -4.75
C ARG A 369 -21.93 -24.22 -3.89
N ALA A 370 -20.75 -24.71 -3.54
CA ALA A 370 -20.63 -25.88 -2.67
C ALA A 370 -21.34 -25.70 -1.32
N ARG A 371 -21.21 -24.51 -0.72
CA ARG A 371 -21.92 -24.18 0.53
C ARG A 371 -23.44 -24.14 0.33
N CYS A 372 -23.91 -23.59 -0.80
CA CYS A 372 -25.34 -23.58 -1.13
C CYS A 372 -25.88 -25.01 -1.33
N HIS A 373 -25.16 -25.85 -2.08
CA HIS A 373 -25.54 -27.25 -2.29
C HIS A 373 -25.54 -28.05 -1.00
N ARG A 374 -24.57 -27.84 -0.09
CA ARG A 374 -24.58 -28.45 1.24
C ARG A 374 -25.83 -28.03 2.04
N ALA A 375 -26.19 -26.74 2.05
CA ALA A 375 -27.38 -26.24 2.74
C ALA A 375 -28.68 -26.84 2.16
N LEU A 376 -28.69 -27.14 0.86
CA LEU A 376 -29.81 -27.81 0.16
C LEU A 376 -29.86 -29.34 0.36
N GLY A 377 -28.92 -29.93 1.11
CA GLY A 377 -28.81 -31.40 1.25
C GLY A 377 -28.30 -32.11 -0.01
N ARG A 378 -27.75 -31.38 -0.97
CA ARG A 378 -27.24 -31.87 -2.27
C ARG A 378 -25.76 -32.20 -2.19
N SER A 379 -25.41 -33.24 -1.43
CA SER A 379 -24.02 -33.59 -1.12
C SER A 379 -23.16 -33.89 -2.36
N GLY A 380 -23.74 -34.50 -3.40
CA GLY A 380 -23.01 -34.82 -4.64
C GLY A 380 -22.56 -33.55 -5.38
N GLU A 381 -23.47 -32.61 -5.57
CA GLU A 381 -23.21 -31.32 -6.21
C GLU A 381 -22.28 -30.45 -5.36
N ALA A 382 -22.39 -30.52 -4.03
CA ALA A 382 -21.46 -29.84 -3.13
C ALA A 382 -20.02 -30.35 -3.30
N LEU A 383 -19.82 -31.67 -3.40
CA LEU A 383 -18.51 -32.27 -3.65
C LEU A 383 -17.98 -31.94 -5.04
N ALA A 384 -18.84 -31.93 -6.07
CA ALA A 384 -18.44 -31.53 -7.42
C ALA A 384 -17.94 -30.09 -7.47
N ALA A 385 -18.65 -29.15 -6.83
CA ALA A 385 -18.24 -27.76 -6.74
C ALA A 385 -16.96 -27.56 -5.92
N LEU A 386 -16.71 -28.36 -4.88
CA LEU A 386 -15.44 -28.32 -4.14
C LEU A 386 -14.27 -28.89 -4.94
N HIS A 387 -14.50 -29.92 -5.74
CA HIS A 387 -13.50 -30.44 -6.66
C HIS A 387 -13.10 -29.41 -7.72
N GLU A 388 -14.08 -28.67 -8.26
CA GLU A 388 -13.84 -27.54 -9.14
C GLU A 388 -13.01 -26.45 -8.45
N ALA A 389 -13.41 -26.05 -7.23
CA ALA A 389 -12.66 -25.08 -6.44
C ALA A 389 -11.20 -25.54 -6.22
N GLU A 390 -10.96 -26.81 -5.87
CA GLU A 390 -9.61 -27.38 -5.72
C GLU A 390 -8.80 -27.35 -7.01
N THR A 391 -9.44 -27.57 -8.16
CA THR A 391 -8.79 -27.50 -9.48
C THR A 391 -8.39 -26.07 -9.83
N LEU A 392 -9.28 -25.10 -9.56
CA LEU A 392 -8.98 -23.67 -9.72
C LEU A 392 -7.81 -23.23 -8.82
N LEU A 393 -7.72 -23.75 -7.59
CA LEU A 393 -6.57 -23.49 -6.71
C LEU A 393 -5.26 -24.02 -7.25
N ASP A 394 -5.28 -25.23 -7.82
CA ASP A 394 -4.08 -25.82 -8.41
C ASP A 394 -3.63 -25.04 -9.63
N ALA A 395 -4.54 -24.63 -10.52
CA ALA A 395 -4.26 -23.76 -11.66
C ALA A 395 -3.64 -22.42 -11.22
N GLN A 396 -4.28 -21.74 -10.27
CA GLN A 396 -3.77 -20.48 -9.70
C GLN A 396 -2.40 -20.63 -9.01
N SER A 397 -2.08 -21.80 -8.46
CA SER A 397 -0.78 -22.03 -7.83
C SER A 397 0.37 -22.00 -8.84
N LEU A 398 0.07 -22.30 -10.11
CA LEU A 398 1.00 -22.26 -11.24
C LEU A 398 1.07 -20.84 -11.85
N GLU A 399 -0.05 -20.13 -11.86
CA GLU A 399 -0.12 -18.74 -12.32
C GLU A 399 0.72 -17.80 -11.44
N ILE A 400 1.28 -16.76 -12.06
CA ILE A 400 2.22 -15.80 -11.45
C ILE A 400 1.64 -15.21 -10.15
N PRO A 401 2.43 -15.12 -9.05
CA PRO A 401 1.93 -14.96 -7.69
C PRO A 401 1.52 -13.51 -7.45
N ILE A 402 0.41 -13.11 -8.05
CA ILE A 402 -0.03 -11.74 -8.06
C ILE A 402 -0.92 -11.46 -6.86
N GLN A 403 -0.68 -10.32 -6.24
CA GLN A 403 -1.27 -9.91 -4.97
C GLN A 403 -2.76 -9.57 -5.02
N ALA A 404 -3.37 -9.47 -6.21
CA ALA A 404 -4.78 -9.13 -6.35
C ALA A 404 -5.66 -10.18 -5.65
N GLY A 405 -6.27 -9.79 -4.52
CA GLY A 405 -7.24 -10.60 -3.78
C GLY A 405 -6.68 -11.63 -2.81
N ARG A 406 -5.35 -11.68 -2.56
CA ARG A 406 -4.72 -12.70 -1.69
C ARG A 406 -5.15 -12.68 -0.22
N ASP A 407 -5.58 -11.53 0.27
CA ASP A 407 -5.89 -11.31 1.67
C ASP A 407 -7.03 -12.22 2.19
N THR A 408 -8.17 -12.25 1.50
CA THR A 408 -9.27 -13.21 1.78
C THR A 408 -8.94 -14.63 1.37
N PHE A 409 -8.03 -14.76 0.42
CA PHE A 409 -7.72 -16.01 -0.26
C PHE A 409 -7.19 -17.06 0.72
N ALA A 410 -6.22 -16.70 1.58
CA ALA A 410 -5.56 -17.66 2.46
C ALA A 410 -6.52 -18.30 3.48
N ALA A 411 -7.30 -17.48 4.20
CA ALA A 411 -8.23 -17.96 5.22
C ALA A 411 -9.34 -18.84 4.62
N GLN A 412 -9.89 -18.44 3.48
CA GLN A 412 -11.02 -19.15 2.87
C GLN A 412 -10.58 -20.45 2.17
N ARG A 413 -9.32 -20.58 1.72
CA ARG A 413 -8.76 -21.85 1.20
C ARG A 413 -8.83 -22.97 2.23
N GLU A 414 -8.43 -22.67 3.46
CA GLU A 414 -8.48 -23.63 4.56
C GLU A 414 -9.93 -24.02 4.84
N GLY A 415 -10.86 -23.05 4.86
CA GLY A 415 -12.29 -23.30 4.98
C GLY A 415 -12.86 -24.20 3.87
N ALA A 416 -12.45 -23.99 2.62
CA ALA A 416 -12.86 -24.83 1.49
C ALA A 416 -12.30 -26.25 1.56
N THR A 417 -10.99 -26.39 1.86
CA THR A 417 -10.36 -27.71 2.05
C THR A 417 -11.05 -28.46 3.20
N LYS A 418 -11.26 -27.79 4.34
CA LYS A 418 -11.94 -28.37 5.51
C LYS A 418 -13.34 -28.85 5.17
N LEU A 419 -14.14 -28.01 4.49
CA LEU A 419 -15.49 -28.38 4.04
C LEU A 419 -15.46 -29.62 3.13
N HIS A 420 -14.49 -29.70 2.21
CA HIS A 420 -14.33 -30.83 1.31
C HIS A 420 -14.01 -32.12 2.06
N LEU A 421 -13.06 -32.06 3.00
CA LEU A 421 -12.71 -33.20 3.86
C LEU A 421 -13.90 -33.65 4.71
N GLU A 422 -14.63 -32.72 5.34
CA GLU A 422 -15.84 -33.01 6.13
C GLU A 422 -16.88 -33.77 5.31
N LEU A 423 -17.21 -33.29 4.11
CA LEU A 423 -18.22 -33.92 3.24
C LEU A 423 -17.77 -35.30 2.72
N LEU A 424 -16.49 -35.46 2.34
CA LEU A 424 -15.96 -36.76 1.92
C LEU A 424 -16.00 -37.78 3.05
N LEU A 425 -15.60 -37.39 4.27
CA LEU A 425 -15.63 -38.28 5.42
C LEU A 425 -17.07 -38.63 5.82
N ALA A 426 -17.99 -37.65 5.84
CA ALA A 426 -19.40 -37.88 6.15
C ALA A 426 -20.11 -38.79 5.14
N THR A 427 -19.60 -38.87 3.90
CA THR A 427 -20.14 -39.73 2.83
C THR A 427 -19.37 -41.04 2.65
N GLY A 428 -18.46 -41.38 3.58
CA GLY A 428 -17.73 -42.65 3.56
C GLY A 428 -16.64 -42.74 2.48
N ARG A 429 -16.02 -41.61 2.10
CA ARG A 429 -14.98 -41.51 1.05
C ARG A 429 -13.60 -41.12 1.63
N PRO A 430 -13.01 -41.89 2.55
CA PRO A 430 -11.78 -41.51 3.25
C PRO A 430 -10.53 -41.44 2.35
N ASP A 431 -10.45 -42.27 1.30
CA ASP A 431 -9.29 -42.27 0.39
C ASP A 431 -9.21 -40.97 -0.41
N GLU A 432 -10.36 -40.46 -0.86
CA GLU A 432 -10.44 -39.17 -1.55
C GLU A 432 -10.15 -38.01 -0.60
N ALA A 433 -10.61 -38.10 0.66
CA ALA A 433 -10.27 -37.11 1.67
C ALA A 433 -8.75 -37.03 1.88
N LEU A 434 -8.06 -38.18 1.95
CA LEU A 434 -6.60 -38.22 2.04
C LEU A 434 -5.93 -37.59 0.81
N GLN A 435 -6.46 -37.80 -0.39
CA GLN A 435 -5.95 -37.16 -1.61
C GLN A 435 -6.10 -35.63 -1.58
N VAL A 436 -7.25 -35.12 -1.15
CA VAL A 436 -7.50 -33.67 -0.98
C VAL A 436 -6.51 -33.08 0.04
N ALA A 437 -6.32 -33.74 1.18
CA ALA A 437 -5.37 -33.30 2.20
C ALA A 437 -3.93 -33.25 1.65
N ARG A 438 -3.50 -34.27 0.90
CA ARG A 438 -2.18 -34.33 0.25
C ARG A 438 -2.01 -33.22 -0.79
N ARG A 439 -3.01 -32.98 -1.64
CA ARG A 439 -2.99 -31.89 -2.64
C ARG A 439 -2.86 -30.53 -1.97
N SER A 440 -3.66 -30.28 -0.93
CA SER A 440 -3.61 -29.04 -0.16
C SER A 440 -2.22 -28.81 0.46
N ARG A 441 -1.64 -29.84 1.08
CA ARG A 441 -0.28 -29.74 1.63
C ARG A 441 0.79 -29.52 0.54
N SER A 442 0.67 -30.21 -0.59
CA SER A 442 1.59 -30.06 -1.72
C SER A 442 1.56 -28.63 -2.28
N ARG A 443 0.38 -27.98 -2.38
CA ARG A 443 0.28 -26.57 -2.79
C ARG A 443 1.10 -25.65 -1.90
N VAL A 444 1.02 -25.80 -0.58
CA VAL A 444 1.80 -24.99 0.37
C VAL A 444 3.30 -25.15 0.13
N LEU A 445 3.77 -26.40 -0.04
CA LEU A 445 5.17 -26.69 -0.32
C LEU A 445 5.63 -26.10 -1.66
N ARG A 446 4.80 -26.18 -2.71
CA ARG A 446 5.11 -25.55 -4.01
C ARG A 446 5.19 -24.03 -3.91
N GLN A 447 4.31 -23.41 -3.12
CA GLN A 447 4.36 -21.96 -2.90
C GLN A 447 5.64 -21.53 -2.16
N LEU A 448 6.07 -22.29 -1.15
CA LEU A 448 7.34 -22.05 -0.46
C LEU A 448 8.54 -22.22 -1.39
N ALA A 449 8.60 -23.34 -2.13
CA ALA A 449 9.67 -23.61 -3.08
C ALA A 449 9.73 -22.55 -4.20
N ARG A 450 8.59 -22.02 -4.63
CA ARG A 450 8.54 -20.89 -5.57
C ARG A 450 9.15 -19.63 -4.96
N GLY A 451 8.82 -19.31 -3.71
CA GLY A 451 9.43 -18.21 -2.97
C GLY A 451 10.95 -18.36 -2.86
N ASP A 452 11.44 -19.57 -2.55
CA ASP A 452 12.87 -19.89 -2.56
C ASP A 452 13.51 -19.63 -3.92
N ARG A 453 12.88 -20.10 -5.00
CA ARG A 453 13.37 -19.91 -6.36
C ARG A 453 13.41 -18.44 -6.77
N LEU A 454 12.37 -17.66 -6.46
CA LEU A 454 12.33 -16.24 -6.79
C LEU A 454 13.45 -15.46 -6.08
N ALA A 455 13.73 -15.79 -4.83
CA ALA A 455 14.83 -15.18 -4.06
C ALA A 455 16.23 -15.58 -4.56
N GLN A 456 16.35 -16.60 -5.43
CA GLN A 456 17.61 -17.15 -5.95
C GLN A 456 17.78 -16.93 -7.46
N LEU A 457 16.91 -16.15 -8.11
CA LEU A 457 17.06 -15.86 -9.53
C LEU A 457 18.38 -15.12 -9.80
N THR A 458 19.07 -15.53 -10.86
CA THR A 458 20.19 -14.76 -11.42
C THR A 458 19.70 -13.45 -12.05
N ASP A 459 20.58 -12.47 -12.27
CA ASP A 459 20.19 -11.19 -12.89
C ASP A 459 19.43 -11.35 -14.24
N PRO A 460 19.87 -12.24 -15.18
CA PRO A 460 19.13 -12.46 -16.42
C PRO A 460 17.74 -13.09 -16.18
N GLU A 461 17.63 -14.06 -15.27
CA GLU A 461 16.35 -14.70 -14.94
C GLU A 461 15.40 -13.73 -14.24
N GLN A 462 15.93 -12.90 -13.34
CA GLN A 462 15.16 -11.86 -12.66
C GLN A 462 14.62 -10.83 -13.65
N LYS A 463 15.42 -10.42 -14.64
CA LYS A 463 14.95 -9.54 -15.71
C LYS A 463 13.85 -10.21 -16.54
N ALA A 464 14.03 -11.46 -16.94
CA ALA A 464 13.01 -12.20 -17.69
C ALA A 464 11.70 -12.34 -16.89
N TRP A 465 11.79 -12.57 -15.58
CA TRP A 465 10.65 -12.59 -14.68
C TRP A 465 9.94 -11.24 -14.59
N ASP A 466 10.69 -10.16 -14.40
CA ASP A 466 10.17 -8.80 -14.32
C ASP A 466 9.48 -8.38 -15.63
N ASP A 467 10.05 -8.75 -16.79
CA ASP A 467 9.47 -8.48 -18.11
C ASP A 467 8.18 -9.29 -18.33
N ALA A 468 8.15 -10.59 -17.97
CA ALA A 468 6.96 -11.43 -18.05
C ALA A 468 5.83 -10.92 -17.14
N LEU A 469 6.17 -10.43 -15.95
CA LEU A 469 5.22 -9.78 -15.04
C LEU A 469 4.65 -8.49 -15.65
N ALA A 470 5.51 -7.65 -16.23
CA ALA A 470 5.07 -6.42 -16.88
C ALA A 470 4.08 -6.74 -18.01
N ASP A 471 4.41 -7.72 -18.87
CA ASP A 471 3.57 -8.14 -19.99
C ASP A 471 2.22 -8.70 -19.51
N TYR A 472 2.24 -9.54 -18.47
CA TYR A 472 1.02 -10.04 -17.82
C TYR A 472 0.14 -8.88 -17.35
N TRP A 473 0.70 -7.91 -16.63
CA TRP A 473 -0.09 -6.82 -16.05
C TRP A 473 -0.63 -5.86 -17.09
N THR A 474 0.10 -5.63 -18.18
CA THR A 474 -0.41 -4.86 -19.32
C THR A 474 -1.61 -5.56 -19.95
N ARG A 475 -1.48 -6.86 -20.29
CA ARG A 475 -2.60 -7.64 -20.83
C ARG A 475 -3.80 -7.64 -19.88
N ARG A 476 -3.54 -7.77 -18.58
CA ARG A 476 -4.56 -7.71 -17.53
C ARG A 476 -5.29 -6.37 -17.51
N ALA A 477 -4.55 -5.26 -17.55
CA ALA A 477 -5.13 -3.92 -17.56
C ALA A 477 -5.96 -3.68 -18.82
N ASP A 478 -5.53 -4.19 -19.97
CA ASP A 478 -6.27 -4.09 -21.24
C ASP A 478 -7.59 -4.86 -21.17
N LEU A 479 -7.60 -6.06 -20.58
CA LEU A 479 -8.82 -6.84 -20.32
C LEU A 479 -9.77 -6.09 -19.38
N GLU A 480 -9.25 -5.54 -18.28
CA GLU A 480 -10.06 -4.80 -17.30
C GLU A 480 -10.64 -3.51 -17.87
N ALA A 481 -9.85 -2.71 -18.60
CA ALA A 481 -10.32 -1.52 -19.29
C ALA A 481 -11.40 -1.86 -20.31
N GLY A 482 -11.24 -2.98 -21.01
CA GLY A 482 -12.25 -3.47 -21.94
C GLY A 482 -13.58 -3.83 -21.27
N ALA A 483 -13.53 -4.39 -20.07
CA ALA A 483 -14.70 -4.86 -19.33
C ALA A 483 -15.53 -3.73 -18.70
N VAL A 484 -14.94 -2.55 -18.44
CA VAL A 484 -15.64 -1.42 -17.80
C VAL A 484 -16.86 -0.96 -18.62
N ASP A 485 -16.78 -1.00 -19.95
CA ASP A 485 -17.86 -0.59 -20.86
C ASP A 485 -18.65 -1.76 -21.46
N GLU A 486 -18.30 -3.01 -21.13
CA GLU A 486 -18.95 -4.19 -21.73
C GLU A 486 -20.45 -4.26 -21.45
N TRP A 487 -20.90 -3.78 -20.29
CA TRP A 487 -22.32 -3.72 -19.95
C TRP A 487 -23.13 -2.79 -20.86
N ARG A 488 -22.48 -1.90 -21.62
CA ARG A 488 -23.13 -1.01 -22.60
C ARG A 488 -23.26 -1.65 -23.97
N LEU A 489 -22.60 -2.79 -24.22
CA LEU A 489 -22.63 -3.44 -25.52
C LEU A 489 -23.93 -4.26 -25.68
N PRO A 490 -24.58 -4.21 -26.85
CA PRO A 490 -25.62 -5.17 -27.22
C PRO A 490 -25.13 -6.62 -27.09
N ALA A 491 -26.04 -7.55 -26.77
CA ALA A 491 -25.70 -8.94 -26.42
C ALA A 491 -24.87 -9.67 -27.51
N ASP A 492 -25.16 -9.45 -28.78
CA ASP A 492 -24.43 -10.05 -29.90
C ASP A 492 -22.98 -9.55 -30.01
N ARG A 493 -22.74 -8.27 -29.71
CA ARG A 493 -21.40 -7.67 -29.68
C ARG A 493 -20.63 -8.11 -28.45
N LEU A 494 -21.31 -8.22 -27.30
CA LEU A 494 -20.71 -8.74 -26.08
C LEU A 494 -20.25 -10.19 -26.27
N HIS A 495 -21.07 -11.03 -26.91
CA HIS A 495 -20.69 -12.42 -27.16
C HIS A 495 -19.47 -12.54 -28.09
N ARG A 496 -19.43 -11.76 -29.18
CA ARG A 496 -18.26 -11.72 -30.09
C ARG A 496 -17.00 -11.24 -29.38
N ARG A 497 -17.10 -10.18 -28.58
CA ARG A 497 -15.97 -9.65 -27.79
C ARG A 497 -15.44 -10.69 -26.81
N ARG A 498 -16.32 -11.38 -26.08
CA ARG A 498 -15.94 -12.43 -25.13
C ARG A 498 -15.28 -13.63 -25.81
N ALA A 499 -15.75 -14.03 -26.99
CA ALA A 499 -15.12 -15.09 -27.76
C ALA A 499 -13.68 -14.71 -28.16
N ALA A 500 -13.47 -13.48 -28.65
CA ALA A 500 -12.14 -12.98 -28.99
C ALA A 500 -11.22 -12.85 -27.75
N GLN A 501 -11.75 -12.42 -26.60
CA GLN A 501 -10.99 -12.36 -25.35
C GLN A 501 -10.57 -13.75 -24.87
N ALA A 502 -11.46 -14.74 -24.96
CA ALA A 502 -11.16 -16.13 -24.57
C ALA A 502 -10.09 -16.78 -25.47
N GLU A 503 -9.97 -16.32 -26.72
CA GLU A 503 -8.91 -16.75 -27.63
C GLU A 503 -7.57 -16.05 -27.29
N ALA A 504 -7.60 -14.78 -26.89
CA ALA A 504 -6.41 -14.01 -26.53
C ALA A 504 -5.80 -14.38 -25.16
N THR A 505 -6.58 -15.01 -24.27
CA THR A 505 -6.12 -15.47 -22.94
C THR A 505 -5.63 -16.91 -22.91
N ARG A 506 -5.81 -17.67 -24.00
CA ARG A 506 -5.14 -18.96 -24.21
C ARG A 506 -3.71 -18.75 -24.70
#